data_AF-G6E8K1-F1
#
_entry.id   AF-G6E8K1-F1
#
_cell.length_a   1.000
_cell.length_b   1.000
_cell.length_c   1.000
_cell.angle_alpha   90.00
_cell.angle_beta   90.00
_cell.angle_gamma   90.00
#
_symmetry.space_group_name_H-M   'P 1'
#
loop_
_entity.id
_entity.type
_entity.pdbx_description
1 polymer ?
#
loop_
_entity_poly.entity_id
_entity_poly.type
_entity_poly.pdbx_seq_one_letter_code
_entity_poly.pdbx_strand_id
1 'polypeptide(L)' 'MSERDPAAARFAVIQIVRLLGVAFVVCGILIANGAYPLPSWLGYILIAVGLADTFIVPKVLARKWRTPK' A
#
# COMPACT_ATOMS: atom_id res chain seq x y z
N MET A 1 -30.48 5.84 -12.10
CA MET A 1 -29.49 5.26 -11.16
C MET A 1 -28.33 6.24 -11.13
N SER A 2 -28.07 6.93 -10.00
CA SER A 2 -27.02 7.95 -9.93
C SER A 2 -25.69 7.33 -10.37
N GLU A 3 -25.09 7.89 -11.42
CA GLU A 3 -23.83 7.40 -11.98
C GLU A 3 -22.76 7.53 -10.89
N ARG A 4 -22.32 6.38 -10.34
CA ARG A 4 -21.44 6.36 -9.19
C ARG A 4 -20.11 6.97 -9.61
N ASP A 5 -19.79 8.15 -9.08
CA ASP A 5 -18.60 8.90 -9.47
C ASP A 5 -17.35 8.00 -9.36
N PRO A 6 -16.68 7.68 -10.49
CA PRO A 6 -15.52 6.82 -10.49
C PRO A 6 -14.35 7.42 -9.68
N ALA A 7 -14.35 8.73 -9.43
CA ALA A 7 -13.34 9.38 -8.59
C ALA A 7 -13.38 8.91 -7.14
N ALA A 8 -14.57 8.70 -6.56
CA ALA A 8 -14.72 8.22 -5.20
C ALA A 8 -14.18 6.79 -5.05
N ALA A 9 -14.46 5.91 -6.02
CA ALA A 9 -13.93 4.56 -6.03
C ALA A 9 -12.40 4.54 -6.16
N ARG A 10 -11.84 5.35 -7.07
CA ARG A 10 -10.39 5.51 -7.25
C ARG A 10 -9.71 6.00 -5.98
N PHE A 11 -10.28 7.01 -5.33
CA PHE A 11 -9.76 7.51 -4.06
C PHE A 11 -9.77 6.42 -2.97
N ALA A 12 -10.87 5.67 -2.85
CA ALA A 12 -10.97 4.56 -1.90
C ALA A 12 -9.89 3.50 -2.14
N VAL A 13 -9.66 3.11 -3.40
CA VAL A 13 -8.58 2.16 -3.75
C VAL A 13 -7.22 2.69 -3.32
N ILE A 14 -6.92 3.97 -3.58
CA ILE A 14 -5.65 4.58 -3.15
C ILE A 14 -5.48 4.52 -1.62
N GLN A 15 -6.54 4.82 -0.85
CA GLN A 15 -6.44 4.77 0.62
C GLN A 15 -6.28 3.34 1.12
N ILE A 16 -6.98 2.36 0.53
CA ILE A 16 -6.85 0.94 0.90
C ILE A 16 -5.42 0.46 0.65
N VAL A 17 -4.83 0.78 -0.51
CA VAL A 17 -3.44 0.43 -0.83
C VAL A 17 -2.48 1.02 0.20
N ARG A 18 -2.69 2.27 0.63
CA ARG A 18 -1.86 2.88 1.69
C ARG A 18 -2.01 2.17 3.02
N LEU A 19 -3.23 1.84 3.43
CA LEU A 19 -3.48 1.12 4.68
C LEU A 19 -2.85 -0.27 4.68
N LEU A 20 -2.96 -1.00 3.56
CA LEU A 20 -2.31 -2.30 3.39
C LEU A 20 -0.79 -2.18 3.40
N GLY A 21 -0.22 -1.16 2.75
CA GLY A 21 1.21 -0.89 2.79
C GLY A 21 1.71 -0.64 4.22
N VAL A 22 0.99 0.17 5.00
CA VAL A 22 1.31 0.40 6.42
C VAL A 22 1.21 -0.91 7.23
N ALA A 23 0.16 -1.71 6.99
CA ALA A 23 0.01 -3.01 7.64
C ALA A 23 1.20 -3.93 7.34
N PHE A 24 1.67 -3.98 6.10
CA PHE A 24 2.87 -4.74 5.73
C PHE A 24 4.13 -4.22 6.42
N VAL A 25 4.32 -2.91 6.53
CA VAL A 25 5.45 -2.35 7.29
C VAL A 25 5.40 -2.81 8.75
N VAL A 26 4.24 -2.72 9.40
CA VAL A 26 4.08 -3.15 10.80
C VAL A 26 4.36 -4.65 10.95
N CYS A 27 3.77 -5.49 10.10
CA CYS A 27 4.03 -6.93 10.10
C CYS A 27 5.52 -7.24 9.86
N GLY A 28 6.17 -6.53 8.93
CA GLY A 28 7.59 -6.72 8.64
C GLY A 28 8.49 -6.31 9.81
N ILE A 29 8.14 -5.26 10.55
CA ILE A 29 8.82 -4.86 11.80
C ILE A 29 8.66 -5.94 12.87
N LEU A 30 7.46 -6.52 13.03
CA LEU A 30 7.24 -7.61 13.98
C LEU A 30 8.09 -8.84 13.64
N ILE A 31 8.18 -9.20 12.35
CA ILE A 31 9.04 -10.30 11.89
C ILE A 31 10.52 -9.98 12.13
N ALA A 32 10.96 -8.77 11.79
CA ALA A 32 12.36 -8.37 11.96
C ALA A 32 12.78 -8.34 13.45
N ASN A 33 11.85 -8.06 14.36
CA ASN A 33 12.07 -8.10 15.81
C ASN A 33 11.94 -9.51 16.42
N GLY A 34 11.71 -10.55 15.61
CA GLY A 34 11.61 -11.92 16.10
C GLY A 34 10.31 -12.25 16.82
N ALA A 35 9.25 -11.44 16.65
CA ALA A 35 7.92 -11.75 17.21
C ALA A 35 7.29 -13.00 16.56
N TYR A 36 7.79 -13.40 15.39
CA TYR A 36 7.41 -14.61 14.67
C TYR A 36 8.64 -15.46 14.34
N PRO A 37 8.52 -16.80 14.27
CA PRO A 37 9.61 -17.71 13.90
C PRO A 37 9.88 -17.69 12.39
N LEU A 38 10.03 -16.50 11.82
CA LEU A 38 10.29 -16.25 10.42
C LEU A 38 11.70 -15.67 10.26
N PRO A 39 12.40 -15.93 9.14
CA PRO A 39 13.66 -15.29 8.83
C PRO A 39 13.57 -13.76 8.82
N SER A 40 14.50 -13.08 9.49
CA SER A 40 14.53 -11.61 9.60
C SER A 40 14.59 -10.89 8.24
N TRP A 41 15.27 -11.48 7.26
CA TRP A 41 15.37 -10.94 5.90
C TRP A 41 14.00 -10.84 5.20
N LEU A 42 13.05 -11.73 5.49
CA LEU A 42 11.68 -11.62 4.99
C LEU A 42 10.95 -10.42 5.60
N GLY A 43 11.21 -10.12 6.88
CA GLY A 43 10.70 -8.92 7.53
C GLY A 43 11.16 -7.64 6.82
N TYR A 44 12.44 -7.54 6.49
CA TYR A 44 12.99 -6.40 5.75
C TYR A 44 12.41 -6.26 4.34
N ILE A 45 12.22 -7.38 3.62
CA ILE A 45 11.54 -7.34 2.31
C ILE A 45 10.12 -6.84 2.46
N LEU A 46 9.38 -7.33 3.46
CA LEU A 46 8.00 -6.94 3.69
C LEU A 46 7.88 -5.45 4.04
N ILE A 47 8.81 -4.92 4.83
CA ILE A 47 8.92 -3.48 5.10
C ILE A 47 9.16 -2.70 3.80
N ALA A 48 10.11 -3.13 2.98
CA ALA A 48 10.42 -2.43 1.72
C ALA A 48 9.21 -2.41 0.76
N VAL A 49 8.51 -3.54 0.64
CA VAL A 49 7.26 -3.64 -0.15
C VAL A 49 6.17 -2.74 0.43
N GLY A 50 5.93 -2.81 1.74
CA GLY A 50 4.93 -1.97 2.39
C GLY A 50 5.19 -0.46 2.24
N LEU A 51 6.46 -0.04 2.27
CA LEU A 51 6.85 1.34 1.97
C LEU A 51 6.57 1.72 0.51
N ALA A 52 6.89 0.83 -0.44
CA ALA A 52 6.58 1.04 -1.85
C ALA A 52 5.06 1.16 -2.08
N ASP A 53 4.26 0.29 -1.46
CA ASP A 53 2.79 0.32 -1.52
C ASP A 53 2.20 1.56 -0.82
N THR A 54 2.86 2.08 0.20
CA THR A 54 2.37 3.28 0.91
C THR A 54 2.67 4.57 0.14
N PHE A 55 3.83 4.65 -0.55
CA PHE A 55 4.33 5.92 -1.10
C PHE A 55 4.46 5.93 -2.63
N ILE A 56 4.81 4.82 -3.25
CA ILE A 56 5.12 4.74 -4.69
C ILE A 56 3.87 4.32 -5.47
N VAL A 57 3.25 3.20 -5.11
CA VAL A 57 2.08 2.67 -5.83
C VAL A 57 0.92 3.68 -5.89
N PRO A 58 0.54 4.39 -4.80
CA PRO A 58 -0.51 5.40 -4.82
C PRO A 58 -0.19 6.56 -5.77
N LYS A 59 1.08 6.99 -5.83
CA LYS A 59 1.52 8.05 -6.75
C LYS A 59 1.46 7.61 -8.20
N VAL A 60 1.76 6.34 -8.49
CA VAL A 60 1.62 5.78 -9.83
C VAL A 60 0.16 5.66 -10.21
N LEU A 61 -0.69 5.16 -9.31
CA LEU A 61 -2.12 4.98 -9.53
C LEU A 61 -2.83 6.33 -9.75
N ALA A 62 -2.51 7.33 -8.93
CA ALA A 62 -3.03 8.69 -9.08
C ALA A 62 -2.58 9.33 -10.40
N ARG A 63 -1.33 9.12 -10.84
CA ARG A 63 -0.85 9.60 -12.15
C ARG A 63 -1.56 8.90 -13.31
N LYS A 64 -1.77 7.59 -13.21
CA LYS A 64 -2.47 6.80 -14.23
C LYS A 64 -3.94 7.19 -14.39
N TRP A 65 -4.58 7.61 -13.31
CA TRP A 65 -5.98 8.05 -13.31
C TRP A 65 -6.19 9.54 -13.49
N ARG A 66 -5.12 10.32 -13.62
CA ARG A 66 -5.22 11.70 -14.08
C ARG A 66 -5.66 11.65 -15.54
N THR A 67 -6.90 12.05 -15.80
CA THR A 67 -7.36 12.33 -17.16
C THR A 67 -6.38 13.33 -17.79
N PRO A 68 -5.81 13.07 -18.97
CA PRO A 68 -5.03 14.06 -19.68
C PRO A 68 -5.92 15.27 -19.95
N LYS A 69 -5.38 16.49 -19.77
CA LYS A 69 -5.98 17.68 -20.37
C LYS A 69 -5.62 17.72 -21.84
#